data_AF-A0A8S3GX49-F1
#
_entry.id   AF-A0A8S3GX49-F1
#
_cell.length_a   1.000
_cell.length_b   1.000
_cell.length_c   1.000
_cell.angle_alpha   90.00
_cell.angle_beta   90.00
_cell.angle_gamma   90.00
#
_symmetry.space_group_name_H-M   'P 1'
#
loop_
_entity.id
_entity.type
_entity.pdbx_description
1 polymer ?
#
loop_
_entity_poly.entity_id
_entity_poly.type
_entity_poly.pdbx_seq_one_letter_code
_entity_poly.pdbx_strand_id
1 'polypeptide(L)'
;MEIDLESEMKLSRRELRVLLLHEFRLGRKATEATSNICGTMGKDVLSIRTAQHWFHRFKNGNFELDDLPHNGRPLEVDMDLLKQLIEQDPRLTS
;
A
#
# COMPACT_ATOMS: atom_id res chain seq x y z
N MET A 1 15.57 -11.28 34.42
CA MET A 1 14.29 -11.03 33.74
C MET A 1 14.62 -11.10 32.26
N GLU A 2 14.55 -12.30 31.71
CA GLU A 2 14.66 -12.53 30.27
C GLU A 2 13.49 -11.79 29.64
N ILE A 3 13.81 -10.82 28.80
CA ILE A 3 12.80 -10.14 27.99
C ILE A 3 12.47 -11.15 26.91
N ASP A 4 11.32 -11.82 27.03
CA ASP A 4 10.78 -12.70 25.99
C ASP A 4 10.70 -11.90 24.69
N LEU A 5 11.73 -12.07 23.86
CA LEU A 5 11.96 -11.35 22.60
C LEU A 5 10.97 -11.80 21.49
N GLU A 6 10.08 -12.73 21.80
CA GLU A 6 9.16 -13.40 20.87
C GLU A 6 7.68 -13.10 21.17
N SER A 7 7.37 -12.00 21.86
CA SER A 7 6.00 -11.49 21.81
C SER A 7 5.74 -10.98 20.40
N GLU A 8 4.95 -11.72 19.60
CA GLU A 8 4.49 -11.23 18.29
C GLU A 8 3.73 -9.90 18.50
N MET A 9 4.44 -8.78 18.29
CA MET A 9 3.82 -7.47 18.31
C MET A 9 2.93 -7.36 17.09
N LYS A 10 1.61 -7.38 17.33
CA LYS A 10 0.61 -7.21 16.27
C LYS A 10 0.64 -5.77 15.76
N LEU A 11 1.51 -5.52 14.77
CA LEU A 11 1.62 -4.22 14.11
C LEU A 11 0.48 -4.03 13.10
N SER A 12 -0.13 -2.86 13.15
CA SER A 12 -1.03 -2.38 12.12
C SER A 12 -0.28 -2.09 10.81
N ARG A 13 -1.02 -2.06 9.70
CA ARG A 13 -0.45 -1.68 8.40
C ARG A 13 0.19 -0.29 8.44
N ARG A 14 -0.36 0.64 9.22
CA ARG A 14 0.17 2.00 9.34
C ARG A 14 1.51 2.00 10.06
N GLU A 15 1.65 1.27 11.16
CA GLU A 15 2.92 1.16 11.91
C GLU A 15 4.02 0.55 11.05
N LEU A 16 3.72 -0.48 10.25
CA LEU A 16 4.70 -1.03 9.30
C LEU A 16 5.18 -0.02 8.27
N ARG A 17 4.29 0.88 7.83
CA ARG A 17 4.63 1.94 6.87
C ARG A 17 5.49 3.02 7.52
N VAL A 18 5.24 3.36 8.79
CA VAL A 18 6.10 4.26 9.58
C VAL A 18 7.51 3.67 9.69
N LEU A 19 7.63 2.38 10.03
CA LEU A 19 8.92 1.70 10.10
C LEU A 19 9.63 1.69 8.74
N LEU A 20 8.91 1.40 7.66
CA LEU A 20 9.47 1.46 6.30
C LEU A 20 9.97 2.86 5.93
N LEU A 21 9.25 3.91 6.31
CA LEU A 21 9.67 5.29 6.08
C LEU A 21 10.93 5.63 6.87
N HIS A 22 11.02 5.16 8.12
CA HIS A 22 12.22 5.30 8.94
C HIS A 22 13.43 4.63 8.27
N GLU A 23 13.31 3.37 7.86
CA GLU A 23 14.38 2.64 7.16
C GLU A 23 14.79 3.33 5.85
N PHE A 24 13.82 3.86 5.10
CA PHE A 24 14.07 4.62 3.89
C PHE A 24 14.88 5.90 4.15
N ARG A 25 14.55 6.65 5.22
CA ARG A 25 15.30 7.85 5.61
C ARG A 25 16.72 7.55 6.08
N LEU A 26 16.96 6.35 6.59
CA LEU A 26 18.32 5.85 6.89
C LEU A 26 19.12 5.47 5.63
N GLY A 27 18.53 5.57 4.44
CA GLY A 27 19.20 5.25 3.17
C GLY A 27 19.33 3.75 2.88
N ARG A 28 18.64 2.90 3.65
CA ARG A 28 18.68 1.44 3.48
C ARG A 28 17.95 1.01 2.21
N LYS A 29 18.16 -0.22 1.78
CA LYS A 29 17.40 -0.84 0.67
C LYS A 29 16.15 -1.54 1.20
N ALA A 30 15.12 -1.70 0.36
CA ALA A 30 13.86 -2.35 0.76
C ALA A 30 14.07 -3.79 1.31
N THR A 31 15.03 -4.54 0.77
CA THR A 31 15.37 -5.88 1.24
C THR A 31 15.97 -5.86 2.65
N GLU A 32 16.88 -4.92 2.91
CA GLU A 32 17.51 -4.72 4.22
C GLU A 32 16.47 -4.25 5.24
N ALA A 33 15.64 -3.26 4.87
CA ALA A 33 14.53 -2.79 5.70
C ALA A 33 13.57 -3.93 6.09
N THR A 34 13.25 -4.83 5.15
CA THR A 34 12.40 -5.99 5.43
C THR A 34 13.06 -6.93 6.43
N SER A 35 14.35 -7.24 6.26
CA SER A 35 15.09 -8.10 7.20
C SER A 35 15.18 -7.47 8.59
N ASN A 36 15.42 -6.17 8.68
CA ASN A 36 15.52 -5.45 9.95
C ASN A 36 14.18 -5.44 10.69
N ILE A 37 13.09 -5.14 9.97
CA ILE A 37 11.74 -5.09 10.55
C ILE A 37 11.30 -6.50 10.97
N CYS A 38 11.41 -7.50 10.11
CA CYS A 38 11.01 -8.88 10.47
C CYS A 38 11.90 -9.49 11.57
N GLY A 39 13.18 -9.11 11.63
CA GLY A 39 14.08 -9.56 12.68
C GLY A 39 13.81 -8.94 14.05
N THR A 40 13.14 -7.79 14.11
CA THR A 40 12.87 -7.05 15.36
C THR A 40 11.42 -7.13 15.81
N MET A 41 10.48 -7.18 14.88
CA MET A 41 9.03 -7.08 15.16
C MET A 41 8.29 -8.42 15.06
N GLY A 42 8.94 -9.45 14.54
CA GLY A 42 8.35 -10.76 14.32
C GLY A 42 8.50 -11.25 12.89
N LYS A 43 8.56 -12.58 12.73
CA LYS A 43 8.76 -13.22 11.44
C LYS A 43 7.55 -12.97 10.53
N ASP A 44 7.82 -12.76 9.24
CA ASP A 44 6.80 -12.65 8.18
C ASP A 44 5.75 -11.52 8.36
N VAL A 45 5.98 -10.58 9.29
CA VAL A 45 5.13 -9.40 9.50
C VAL A 45 5.10 -8.49 8.26
N LEU A 46 6.18 -8.50 7.47
CA LEU A 46 6.31 -7.69 6.27
C LEU A 46 6.90 -8.49 5.10
N SER A 47 6.23 -8.44 3.95
CA SER A 47 6.78 -9.02 2.72
C SER A 47 7.68 -8.03 1.96
N ILE A 48 8.73 -8.55 1.32
CA ILE A 48 9.66 -7.75 0.51
C ILE A 48 8.93 -6.96 -0.57
N ARG A 49 7.90 -7.56 -1.20
CA ARG A 49 7.08 -6.90 -2.24
C ARG A 49 6.37 -5.66 -1.68
N THR A 50 5.87 -5.73 -0.45
CA THR A 50 5.24 -4.58 0.22
C THR A 50 6.26 -3.49 0.50
N ALA A 51 7.44 -3.85 1.01
CA ALA A 51 8.53 -2.90 1.24
C ALA A 51 8.96 -2.19 -0.05
N GLN A 52 9.13 -2.93 -1.15
CA GLN A 52 9.49 -2.37 -2.46
C GLN A 52 8.45 -1.38 -2.99
N HIS A 53 7.16 -1.72 -2.87
CA HIS A 53 6.05 -0.84 -3.27
C HIS A 53 6.08 0.49 -2.51
N TRP A 54 6.26 0.44 -1.18
CA TRP A 54 6.36 1.64 -0.35
C TRP A 54 7.62 2.45 -0.65
N PHE A 55 8.76 1.79 -0.84
CA PHE A 55 10.00 2.46 -1.21
C PHE A 55 9.89 3.18 -2.55
N HIS A 56 9.18 2.59 -3.52
CA HIS A 56 8.90 3.27 -4.79
C HIS A 56 8.08 4.55 -4.57
N ARG A 57 7.04 4.50 -3.71
CA ARG A 57 6.27 5.69 -3.34
C ARG A 57 7.12 6.77 -2.68
N PHE A 58 7.96 6.39 -1.70
CA PHE A 58 8.84 7.34 -1.01
C PHE A 58 9.86 8.00 -1.95
N LYS A 59 10.40 7.24 -2.91
CA LYS A 59 11.28 7.79 -3.95
C LYS A 59 10.59 8.83 -4.83
N ASN A 60 9.30 8.69 -5.05
CA ASN A 60 8.48 9.65 -5.80
C ASN A 60 8.00 10.83 -4.92
N GLY A 61 8.49 10.94 -3.68
CA GLY A 61 8.13 12.02 -2.75
C GLY A 61 6.77 11.85 -2.07
N ASN A 62 6.09 10.70 -2.24
CA ASN A 62 4.83 10.43 -1.58
C ASN A 62 5.08 9.75 -0.22
N PHE A 63 4.90 10.50 0.86
CA PHE A 63 5.09 10.04 2.25
C PHE A 63 3.77 9.82 3.01
N GLU A 64 2.64 9.87 2.33
CA GLU A 64 1.33 9.58 2.93
C GLU A 64 1.27 8.10 3.33
N LEU A 65 1.10 7.85 4.63
CA LEU A 65 1.14 6.50 5.20
C LEU A 65 -0.22 5.82 5.23
N ASP A 66 -1.29 6.57 5.01
CA ASP A 66 -2.64 6.03 4.93
C ASP A 66 -2.93 5.53 3.51
N ASP A 67 -3.84 4.56 3.41
CA ASP A 67 -4.37 4.20 2.11
C ASP A 67 -5.23 5.37 1.62
N LEU A 68 -5.01 5.79 0.37
CA LEU A 68 -5.94 6.69 -0.30
C LEU A 68 -7.35 6.09 -0.21
N PRO A 69 -8.39 6.94 -0.07
CA PRO A 69 -9.76 6.46 -0.15
C PRO A 69 -9.88 5.58 -1.40
N HIS A 70 -10.36 4.36 -1.20
CA HIS A 70 -10.55 3.44 -2.30
C HIS A 70 -11.70 4.02 -3.12
N ASN A 71 -11.37 4.75 -4.18
CA ASN A 71 -12.33 5.04 -5.23
C ASN A 71 -12.71 3.68 -5.81
N GLY A 72 -13.80 3.11 -5.30
CA GLY A 72 -14.32 1.85 -5.80
C GLY A 72 -14.67 1.97 -7.28
N ARG A 73 -15.22 0.88 -7.84
CA ARG A 73 -15.86 0.96 -9.15
C ARG A 73 -16.90 2.10 -9.09
N PRO A 74 -16.93 3.05 -10.02
CA PRO A 74 -17.99 4.06 -10.06
C PRO A 74 -19.34 3.32 -10.03
N LEU A 75 -20.13 3.62 -9.01
CA LEU A 75 -21.35 2.87 -8.68
C LEU A 75 -22.46 3.09 -9.73
N GLU A 76 -22.37 4.20 -10.44
CA GLU A 76 -23.38 4.62 -11.40
C GLU A 76 -22.66 4.97 -12.70
N VAL A 77 -22.73 4.06 -13.66
CA VAL A 77 -22.65 4.47 -15.06
C VAL A 77 -23.97 5.17 -15.32
N ASP A 78 -23.93 6.45 -15.69
CA ASP A 78 -25.13 7.18 -16.08
C ASP A 78 -25.70 6.52 -17.34
N MET A 79 -26.72 5.69 -17.12
CA MET A 79 -27.37 4.91 -18.17
C MET A 79 -28.14 5.82 -19.12
N ASP A 80 -28.55 7.01 -18.70
CA ASP A 80 -29.26 7.95 -19.55
C ASP A 80 -28.29 8.68 -20.47
N LEU A 81 -27.10 9.05 -19.97
CA LEU A 81 -25.98 9.50 -20.81
C LEU A 81 -25.56 8.41 -21.81
N LEU A 82 -25.47 7.14 -21.36
CA LEU A 82 -25.13 6.01 -22.22
C LEU A 82 -26.18 5.80 -23.32
N LYS A 83 -27.48 5.86 -22.98
CA LYS A 83 -28.58 5.76 -23.95
C LYS A 83 -28.55 6.90 -24.96
N GLN A 84 -28.33 8.14 -24.52
CA GLN A 84 -28.22 9.28 -25.43
C GLN A 84 -27.06 9.13 -26.42
N LEU A 85 -25.92 8.60 -25.98
CA LEU A 85 -24.78 8.31 -26.85
C LEU A 85 -25.10 7.21 -27.89
N ILE A 86 -25.79 6.15 -27.48
CA ILE A 86 -26.21 5.07 -28.38
C ILE A 86 -27.28 5.54 -29.38
N GLU A 87 -28.21 6.41 -28.94
CA GLU A 87 -29.23 7.01 -29.81
C GLU A 87 -28.62 8.00 -30.82
N GLN A 88 -27.58 8.75 -30.42
CA GLN A 88 -26.87 9.68 -31.29
C GLN A 88 -25.95 8.99 -32.29
N ASP A 89 -25.32 7.87 -31.90
CA ASP A 89 -24.52 7.03 -32.80
C ASP A 89 -24.83 5.53 -32.60
N PRO A 90 -25.77 4.98 -33.38
CA PRO A 90 -26.19 3.58 -33.29
C PRO A 90 -25.10 2.55 -33.61
N ARG A 91 -23.91 2.99 -34.04
CA ARG A 91 -22.76 2.12 -34.34
C ARG A 91 -21.84 1.91 -33.14
N LEU A 92 -22.08 2.60 -32.02
CA LEU A 92 -21.41 2.33 -30.76
C LEU A 92 -21.96 1.02 -30.16
N THR A 93 -21.25 -0.07 -30.36
CA THR A 93 -21.66 -1.38 -29.82
C THR A 93 -21.34 -1.50 -28.33
N SER A 94 -22.30 -2.08 -27.61
CA SER A 94 -22.24 -2.50 -26.20
C SER A 94 -21.12 -3.49 -25.89
#